data_AF-A0A1I3MU99-F1
#
_entry.id   AF-A0A1I3MU99-F1
#
_cell.length_a   1.000
_cell.length_b   1.000
_cell.length_c   1.000
_cell.angle_alpha   90.00
_cell.angle_beta   90.00
_cell.angle_gamma   90.00
#
_symmetry.space_group_name_H-M   'P 1'
#
loop_
_entity.id
_entity.type
_entity.pdbx_description
1 polymer ?
#
loop_
_entity_poly.entity_id
_entity_poly.type
_entity_poly.pdbx_seq_one_letter_code
_entity_poly.pdbx_strand_id
1 'polypeptide(L)'
;MQVTVSAAARPAARVATGKEYVTILFGIWLIGGVFVDGFAHNHGVVETFFTPWHAILYSGFLASAIWMSWLLLQTKRASGVSWAEAAPIGYGLGLIGVFIFLLGGLGDMYWHTVFGIEQNIAALLSPTHLLLLLGGLLILSSPFRASWHDASMTKPDWAAFTPAFISLVVTTGAVAFFLMYAWMFRYNLPAASSVDWYASQFGGGFIAENNAERGLSYILIDTLVYMFPVFLLMKRWALPIGAITLHFTIVTVMMNVLDGFQNYPSIFIACGAGLVGDILYKALRAEDGRAFAERIVAAALPIALWSFYYAWMAIADGIGWETELWAGSIVEATLLSLGLQLLAAPKPAAARS
;
A
#
# COMPACT_ATOMS: atom_id res chain seq x y z
N MET A 1 22.02 -11.27 -52.22
CA MET A 1 22.30 -11.24 -50.77
C MET A 1 21.65 -9.98 -50.21
N GLN A 2 20.39 -10.07 -49.77
CA GLN A 2 19.71 -8.95 -49.10
C GLN A 2 20.17 -8.92 -47.65
N VAL A 3 20.94 -7.90 -47.29
CA VAL A 3 21.30 -7.63 -45.90
C VAL A 3 20.07 -6.99 -45.25
N THR A 4 19.30 -7.79 -44.51
CA THR A 4 18.30 -7.29 -43.58
C THR A 4 19.05 -6.59 -42.45
N VAL A 5 19.16 -5.27 -42.53
CA VAL A 5 19.57 -4.45 -41.40
C VAL A 5 18.46 -4.59 -40.35
N SER A 6 18.69 -5.44 -39.35
CA SER A 6 17.88 -5.46 -38.14
C SER A 6 17.92 -4.03 -37.59
N ALA A 7 16.81 -3.31 -37.69
CA ALA A 7 16.67 -2.01 -37.07
C ALA A 7 16.87 -2.24 -35.57
N ALA A 8 18.01 -1.80 -35.05
CA ALA A 8 18.29 -1.85 -33.63
C ALA A 8 17.10 -1.19 -32.91
N ALA A 9 16.37 -1.98 -32.12
CA ALA A 9 15.23 -1.49 -31.37
C ALA A 9 15.71 -0.28 -30.54
N ARG A 10 15.15 0.90 -30.82
CA ARG A 10 15.51 2.10 -30.06
C ARG A 10 15.14 1.83 -28.59
N PRO A 11 16.04 2.11 -27.64
CA PRO A 11 15.75 1.88 -26.23
C PRO A 11 14.50 2.67 -25.84
N ALA A 12 13.54 1.98 -25.22
CA ALA A 12 12.29 2.60 -24.78
C ALA A 12 12.57 3.76 -23.81
N ALA A 13 11.78 4.82 -23.93
CA ALA A 13 12.03 6.06 -23.20
C ALA A 13 11.88 5.86 -21.68
N ARG A 14 12.85 6.38 -20.92
CA ARG A 14 12.81 6.43 -19.45
C ARG A 14 12.50 7.84 -18.98
N VAL A 15 11.77 7.95 -17.87
CA VAL A 15 11.54 9.21 -17.18
C VAL A 15 12.79 9.54 -16.36
N ALA A 16 13.26 10.78 -16.41
CA ALA A 16 14.37 11.22 -15.57
C ALA A 16 13.92 11.32 -14.11
N THR A 17 14.81 11.03 -13.15
CA THR A 17 14.50 11.01 -11.71
C THR A 17 13.78 12.26 -11.22
N GLY A 18 14.21 13.46 -11.64
CA GLY A 18 13.54 14.71 -11.26
C GLY A 18 12.07 14.79 -11.71
N LYS A 19 11.72 14.20 -12.86
CA LYS A 19 10.33 14.10 -13.33
C LYS A 19 9.55 13.01 -12.59
N GLU A 20 10.22 11.97 -12.08
CA GLU A 20 9.56 10.97 -11.23
C GLU A 20 9.15 11.58 -9.89
N TYR A 21 9.95 12.47 -9.30
CA TYR A 21 9.54 13.23 -8.11
C TYR A 21 8.27 14.07 -8.35
N VAL A 22 8.11 14.66 -9.54
CA VAL A 22 6.87 15.37 -9.90
C VAL A 22 5.69 14.40 -10.04
N THR A 23 5.90 13.22 -10.62
CA THR A 23 4.87 12.16 -10.63
C THR A 23 4.45 11.78 -9.21
N ILE A 24 5.42 11.64 -8.29
CA ILE A 24 5.14 11.34 -6.89
C ILE A 24 4.38 12.46 -6.20
N LEU A 25 4.75 13.72 -6.44
CA LEU A 25 4.03 14.86 -5.86
C LEU A 25 2.55 14.84 -6.24
N PHE A 26 2.23 14.61 -7.53
CA PHE A 26 0.84 14.52 -7.98
C PHE A 26 0.14 13.24 -7.50
N GLY A 27 0.87 12.13 -7.38
CA GLY A 27 0.36 10.92 -6.75
C GLY A 27 0.01 11.10 -5.27
N ILE A 28 0.85 11.82 -4.51
CA ILE A 28 0.60 12.19 -3.10
C ILE A 28 -0.61 13.11 -3.00
N TRP A 29 -0.77 14.07 -3.92
CA TRP A 29 -1.97 14.90 -3.95
C TRP A 29 -3.22 14.05 -4.18
N LEU A 30 -3.21 13.18 -5.20
CA LEU A 30 -4.33 12.28 -5.49
C LEU A 30 -4.68 11.41 -4.28
N ILE A 31 -3.72 10.65 -3.73
CA ILE A 31 -3.98 9.74 -2.61
C ILE A 31 -4.34 10.51 -1.33
N GLY A 32 -3.74 11.68 -1.10
CA GLY A 32 -4.10 12.56 0.00
C GLY A 32 -5.56 13.00 -0.09
N GLY A 33 -6.03 13.34 -1.30
CA GLY A 33 -7.43 13.62 -1.56
C GLY A 33 -8.34 12.42 -1.26
N VAL A 34 -7.95 11.20 -1.63
CA VAL A 34 -8.69 9.96 -1.30
C VAL A 34 -8.81 9.77 0.22
N PHE A 35 -7.75 9.98 0.98
CA PHE A 35 -7.81 9.83 2.45
C PHE A 35 -8.65 10.92 3.12
N VAL A 36 -8.57 12.14 2.61
CA VAL A 36 -9.42 13.26 3.07
C VAL A 36 -10.89 12.99 2.77
N ASP A 37 -11.20 12.45 1.59
CA ASP A 37 -12.54 12.06 1.19
C ASP A 37 -13.08 10.88 2.00
N GLY A 38 -12.27 9.84 2.22
CA GLY A 38 -12.63 8.72 3.09
C GLY A 38 -12.87 9.14 4.55
N PHE A 39 -12.11 10.10 5.07
CA PHE A 39 -12.41 10.71 6.36
C PHE A 39 -13.80 11.35 6.36
N ALA A 40 -14.15 12.13 5.34
CA ALA A 40 -15.45 12.76 5.22
C ALA A 40 -16.60 11.74 5.15
N HIS A 41 -16.43 10.66 4.38
CA HIS A 41 -17.38 9.54 4.32
C HIS A 41 -17.55 8.86 5.68
N ASN A 42 -16.46 8.56 6.40
CA ASN A 42 -16.52 7.93 7.72
C ASN A 42 -17.24 8.79 8.77
N HIS A 43 -17.24 10.11 8.59
CA HIS A 43 -17.90 11.06 9.50
C HIS A 43 -19.28 11.51 9.01
N GLY A 44 -19.78 10.94 7.90
CA GLY A 44 -21.13 11.20 7.40
C GLY A 44 -21.36 12.64 6.91
N VAL A 45 -20.31 13.36 6.51
CA VAL A 45 -20.38 14.77 6.08
C VAL A 45 -20.41 14.94 4.56
N VAL A 46 -20.65 13.86 3.82
CA VAL A 46 -20.77 13.86 2.34
C VAL A 46 -22.25 13.78 1.97
N GLU A 47 -22.82 14.92 1.58
CA GLU A 47 -24.25 15.02 1.23
C GLU A 47 -24.49 15.02 -0.29
N THR A 48 -23.49 15.42 -1.07
CA THR A 48 -23.56 15.50 -2.54
C THR A 48 -22.21 15.12 -3.15
N PHE A 49 -22.13 15.02 -4.48
CA PHE A 49 -20.86 14.83 -5.17
C PHE A 49 -19.96 16.08 -5.14
N PHE A 50 -20.53 17.29 -5.21
CA PHE A 50 -19.74 18.52 -5.26
C PHE A 50 -19.37 19.00 -3.86
N THR A 51 -18.34 18.38 -3.27
CA THR A 51 -17.80 18.72 -1.95
C THR A 51 -16.34 19.20 -2.05
N PRO A 52 -15.83 19.92 -1.04
CA PRO A 52 -14.41 20.25 -0.95
C PRO A 52 -13.50 19.01 -0.98
N TRP A 53 -13.95 17.89 -0.41
CA TRP A 53 -13.18 16.64 -0.32
C TRP A 53 -13.00 15.99 -1.69
N HIS A 54 -14.09 15.85 -2.45
CA HIS A 54 -14.04 15.45 -3.85
C HIS A 54 -13.21 16.43 -4.69
N ALA A 55 -13.29 17.74 -4.43
CA ALA A 55 -12.50 18.73 -5.16
C ALA A 55 -10.99 18.51 -4.98
N ILE A 56 -10.52 18.16 -3.76
CA ILE A 56 -9.10 17.83 -3.51
C ILE A 56 -8.71 16.55 -4.26
N LEU A 57 -9.53 15.49 -4.19
CA LEU A 57 -9.32 14.23 -4.90
C LEU A 57 -9.22 14.45 -6.42
N TYR A 58 -10.24 15.05 -7.02
CA TYR A 58 -10.33 15.20 -8.47
C TYR A 58 -9.33 16.22 -9.03
N SER A 59 -8.91 17.22 -8.25
CA SER A 59 -7.81 18.11 -8.64
C SER A 59 -6.46 17.39 -8.63
N GLY A 60 -6.20 16.52 -7.64
CA GLY A 60 -5.01 15.66 -7.62
C GLY A 60 -4.99 14.65 -8.78
N PHE A 61 -6.16 14.10 -9.13
CA PHE A 61 -6.33 13.28 -10.33
C PHE A 61 -6.01 14.07 -11.60
N LEU A 62 -6.61 15.26 -11.77
CA LEU A 62 -6.40 16.09 -12.95
C LEU A 62 -4.91 16.46 -13.13
N ALA A 63 -4.22 16.81 -12.04
CA ALA A 63 -2.79 17.08 -12.06
C ALA A 63 -1.99 15.85 -12.53
N SER A 64 -2.31 14.67 -12.00
CA SER A 64 -1.69 13.40 -12.42
C SER A 64 -1.95 13.09 -13.90
N ALA A 65 -3.19 13.23 -14.35
CA ALA A 65 -3.62 12.96 -15.71
C ALA A 65 -2.92 13.88 -16.73
N ILE A 66 -2.88 15.19 -16.46
CA ILE A 66 -2.20 16.17 -17.30
C ILE A 66 -0.70 15.86 -17.36
N TRP A 67 -0.08 15.61 -16.20
CA TRP A 67 1.36 15.36 -16.13
C TRP A 67 1.77 14.10 -16.89
N MET A 68 1.09 12.98 -16.68
CA MET A 68 1.41 11.73 -17.37
C MET A 68 1.14 11.82 -18.87
N SER A 69 0.06 12.49 -19.27
CA SER A 69 -0.23 12.77 -20.69
C SER A 69 0.84 13.67 -21.32
N TRP A 70 1.37 14.63 -20.57
CA TRP A 70 2.47 15.48 -21.01
C TRP A 70 3.78 14.69 -21.17
N LEU A 71 4.10 13.77 -20.26
CA LEU A 71 5.25 12.88 -20.40
C LEU A 71 5.14 12.01 -21.67
N LEU A 72 3.95 11.46 -21.93
CA LEU A 72 3.66 10.71 -23.14
C LEU A 72 3.84 11.58 -24.40
N LEU A 73 3.26 12.78 -24.42
CA LEU A 73 3.35 13.71 -25.53
C LEU A 73 4.80 14.15 -25.80
N GLN A 74 5.58 14.38 -24.75
CA GLN A 74 6.99 14.74 -24.87
C GLN A 74 7.78 13.62 -25.54
N THR A 75 7.62 12.38 -25.08
CA THR A 75 8.26 11.21 -25.71
C THR A 75 7.81 11.03 -27.16
N LYS A 76 6.51 11.15 -27.42
CA LYS A 76 5.92 11.05 -28.77
C LYS A 76 6.53 12.08 -29.72
N ARG A 77 6.64 13.34 -29.30
CA ARG A 77 7.24 14.43 -30.09
C ARG A 77 8.74 14.23 -30.33
N ALA A 78 9.47 13.73 -29.34
CA ALA A 78 10.91 13.53 -29.44
C ALA A 78 11.31 12.32 -30.32
N SER A 79 10.50 11.26 -30.31
CA SER A 79 10.86 9.97 -30.94
C SER A 79 10.12 9.67 -32.23
N GLY A 80 8.92 10.23 -32.44
CA GLY A 80 8.07 9.99 -33.61
C GLY A 80 7.37 8.61 -33.65
N VAL A 81 7.62 7.75 -32.65
CA VAL A 81 7.07 6.37 -32.58
C VAL A 81 5.56 6.35 -32.34
N SER A 82 4.89 5.19 -32.40
CA SER A 82 3.46 5.09 -32.11
C SER A 82 3.12 5.52 -30.68
N TRP A 83 1.85 5.83 -30.38
CA TRP A 83 1.46 6.22 -29.01
C TRP A 83 1.72 5.12 -27.98
N ALA A 84 1.52 3.85 -28.35
CA ALA A 84 1.79 2.72 -27.48
C ALA A 84 3.29 2.60 -27.15
N GLU A 85 4.16 2.80 -28.14
CA GLU A 85 5.62 2.75 -27.96
C GLU A 85 6.19 4.02 -27.29
N ALA A 86 5.46 5.14 -27.37
CA ALA A 86 5.87 6.41 -26.77
C ALA A 86 5.63 6.45 -25.24
N ALA A 87 4.85 5.52 -24.69
CA ALA A 87 4.65 5.44 -23.24
C ALA A 87 6.00 5.15 -22.55
N PRO A 88 6.43 5.99 -21.59
CA PRO A 88 7.67 5.72 -20.87
C PRO A 88 7.62 4.38 -20.13
N ILE A 89 8.77 3.73 -19.97
CA ILE A 89 8.90 2.48 -19.22
C ILE A 89 8.25 2.64 -17.83
N GLY A 90 7.33 1.73 -17.48
CA GLY A 90 6.59 1.75 -16.21
C GLY A 90 5.29 2.58 -16.22
N TYR A 91 5.13 3.50 -17.16
CA TYR A 91 3.99 4.45 -17.21
C TYR A 91 2.82 3.98 -18.10
N GLY A 92 3.02 3.00 -18.99
CA GLY A 92 1.97 2.51 -19.89
C GLY A 92 0.68 2.10 -19.17
N LEU A 93 0.77 1.25 -18.15
CA LEU A 93 -0.38 0.88 -17.32
C LEU A 93 -0.99 2.06 -16.57
N GLY A 94 -0.17 3.02 -16.13
CA GLY A 94 -0.67 4.19 -15.43
C GLY A 94 -1.45 5.15 -16.34
N LEU A 95 -1.07 5.25 -17.62
CA LEU A 95 -1.87 5.98 -18.64
C LEU A 95 -3.22 5.30 -18.90
N ILE A 96 -3.27 3.97 -18.89
CA ILE A 96 -4.54 3.22 -18.89
C ILE A 96 -5.32 3.53 -17.60
N GLY A 97 -4.63 3.56 -16.46
CA GLY A 97 -5.18 3.95 -15.16
C GLY A 97 -5.82 5.33 -15.17
N VAL A 98 -5.22 6.33 -15.84
CA VAL A 98 -5.80 7.67 -16.03
C VAL A 98 -7.17 7.58 -16.71
N PHE A 99 -7.29 6.78 -17.76
CA PHE A 99 -8.56 6.61 -18.46
C PHE A 99 -9.59 5.88 -17.61
N ILE A 100 -9.19 4.80 -16.92
CA ILE A 100 -10.08 4.05 -16.02
C ILE A 100 -10.58 4.93 -14.87
N PHE A 101 -9.69 5.72 -14.25
CA PHE A 101 -10.04 6.63 -13.16
C PHE A 101 -10.99 7.73 -13.65
N LEU A 102 -10.78 8.29 -14.84
CA LEU A 102 -11.70 9.26 -15.42
C LEU A 102 -13.11 8.67 -15.58
N LEU A 103 -13.22 7.46 -16.12
CA LEU A 103 -14.51 6.78 -16.25
C LEU A 103 -15.12 6.46 -14.89
N GLY A 104 -14.31 6.01 -13.94
CA GLY A 104 -14.72 5.78 -12.55
C GLY A 104 -15.31 7.06 -11.93
N GLY A 105 -14.62 8.20 -12.06
CA GLY A 105 -15.05 9.47 -11.48
C GLY A 105 -16.28 10.10 -12.13
N LEU A 106 -16.41 9.98 -13.46
CA LEU A 106 -17.64 10.39 -14.15
C LEU A 106 -18.81 9.47 -13.77
N GLY A 107 -18.54 8.17 -13.64
CA GLY A 107 -19.51 7.20 -13.13
C GLY A 107 -19.93 7.50 -11.70
N ASP A 108 -18.98 7.86 -10.85
CA ASP A 108 -19.19 8.22 -9.45
C ASP A 108 -20.06 9.45 -9.30
N MET A 109 -19.77 10.50 -10.07
CA MET A 109 -20.62 11.69 -10.16
C MET A 109 -22.06 11.36 -10.55
N TYR A 110 -22.21 10.54 -11.59
CA TYR A 110 -23.52 10.11 -12.06
C TYR A 110 -24.24 9.27 -10.99
N TRP A 111 -23.52 8.35 -10.34
CA TRP A 111 -24.04 7.48 -9.31
C TRP A 111 -24.58 8.27 -8.12
N HIS A 112 -23.77 9.18 -7.57
CA HIS A 112 -24.15 10.06 -6.47
C HIS A 112 -25.37 10.94 -6.81
N THR A 113 -25.57 11.28 -8.09
CA THR A 113 -26.72 12.07 -8.55
C THR A 113 -28.01 11.26 -8.68
N VAL A 114 -27.91 9.98 -9.09
CA VAL A 114 -29.07 9.14 -9.43
C VAL A 114 -29.48 8.21 -8.28
N PHE A 115 -28.50 7.59 -7.61
CA PHE A 115 -28.72 6.58 -6.57
C PHE A 115 -28.45 7.13 -5.16
N GLY A 116 -27.88 8.32 -5.06
CA GLY A 116 -27.45 8.92 -3.80
C GLY A 116 -26.06 8.45 -3.36
N ILE A 117 -25.66 8.85 -2.16
CA ILE A 117 -24.34 8.55 -1.58
C ILE A 117 -24.40 7.21 -0.83
N GLU A 118 -23.55 6.27 -1.21
CA GLU A 118 -23.39 5.00 -0.50
C GLU A 118 -22.86 5.21 0.92
N GLN A 119 -23.31 4.37 1.85
CA GLN A 119 -22.94 4.45 3.27
C GLN A 119 -22.19 3.18 3.70
N ASN A 120 -21.33 3.32 4.71
CA ASN A 120 -20.58 2.22 5.31
C ASN A 120 -19.69 1.47 4.28
N ILE A 121 -19.51 0.17 4.47
CA ILE A 121 -18.68 -0.71 3.62
C ILE A 121 -19.15 -0.68 2.16
N ALA A 122 -20.44 -0.42 1.90
CA ALA A 122 -20.97 -0.35 0.54
C ALA A 122 -20.33 0.78 -0.29
N ALA A 123 -19.91 1.88 0.33
CA ALA A 123 -19.20 2.96 -0.35
C ALA A 123 -17.88 2.47 -0.97
N LEU A 124 -17.11 1.68 -0.24
CA LEU A 124 -15.86 1.10 -0.75
C LEU A 124 -16.09 0.13 -1.91
N LEU A 125 -17.18 -0.62 -1.88
CA LEU A 125 -17.43 -1.74 -2.79
C LEU A 125 -18.32 -1.37 -3.97
N SER A 126 -18.70 -0.10 -4.09
CA SER A 126 -19.53 0.31 -5.21
C SER A 126 -18.74 0.24 -6.54
N PRO A 127 -19.42 -0.04 -7.67
CA PRO A 127 -18.72 -0.23 -8.94
C PRO A 127 -17.85 0.96 -9.34
N THR A 128 -18.27 2.19 -9.01
CA THR A 128 -17.54 3.42 -9.34
C THR A 128 -16.27 3.55 -8.49
N HIS A 129 -16.36 3.33 -7.19
CA HIS A 129 -15.21 3.33 -6.28
C HIS A 129 -14.19 2.24 -6.61
N LEU A 130 -14.63 1.05 -7.03
CA LEU A 130 -13.72 -0.02 -7.47
C LEU A 130 -13.00 0.32 -8.79
N LEU A 131 -13.65 1.04 -9.71
CA LEU A 131 -12.99 1.58 -10.91
C LEU A 131 -11.98 2.68 -10.54
N LEU A 132 -12.34 3.56 -9.60
CA LEU A 132 -11.42 4.58 -9.06
C LEU A 132 -10.20 3.93 -8.40
N LEU A 133 -10.39 2.89 -7.58
CA LEU A 133 -9.29 2.11 -7.00
C LEU A 133 -8.41 1.53 -8.09
N LEU A 134 -8.98 0.82 -9.06
CA LEU A 134 -8.23 0.20 -10.14
C LEU A 134 -7.40 1.24 -10.90
N GLY A 135 -8.01 2.35 -11.31
CA GLY A 135 -7.32 3.45 -11.97
C GLY A 135 -6.20 4.03 -11.10
N GLY A 136 -6.49 4.26 -9.81
CA GLY A 136 -5.57 4.80 -8.83
C GLY A 136 -4.35 3.91 -8.61
N LEU A 137 -4.54 2.60 -8.41
CA LEU A 137 -3.44 1.63 -8.26
C LEU A 137 -2.53 1.63 -9.48
N LEU A 138 -3.09 1.69 -10.69
CA LEU A 138 -2.31 1.71 -11.93
C LEU A 138 -1.51 3.00 -12.07
N ILE A 139 -2.08 4.16 -11.72
CA ILE A 139 -1.42 5.47 -11.73
C ILE A 139 -0.29 5.49 -10.68
N LEU A 140 -0.63 5.26 -9.41
CA LEU A 140 0.25 5.44 -8.25
C LEU A 140 1.47 4.53 -8.29
N SER A 141 1.35 3.32 -8.84
CA SER A 141 2.46 2.37 -8.96
C SER A 141 3.38 2.60 -10.17
N SER A 142 3.18 3.67 -10.97
CA SER A 142 3.98 3.91 -12.18
C SER A 142 5.47 4.12 -11.90
N PRO A 143 5.89 4.98 -10.95
CA PRO A 143 7.32 5.13 -10.64
C PRO A 143 7.95 3.85 -10.09
N PHE A 144 7.23 3.08 -9.26
CA PHE A 144 7.69 1.77 -8.80
C PHE A 144 7.97 0.82 -9.97
N ARG A 145 7.04 0.70 -10.93
CA ARG A 145 7.24 -0.13 -12.13
C ARG A 145 8.39 0.38 -13.00
N ALA A 146 8.54 1.69 -13.16
CA ALA A 146 9.62 2.29 -13.93
C ALA A 146 10.99 1.91 -13.34
N SER A 147 11.13 2.08 -12.04
CA SER A 147 12.31 1.70 -11.26
C SER A 147 12.56 0.20 -11.23
N TRP A 148 11.51 -0.63 -11.17
CA TRP A 148 11.62 -2.08 -11.22
C TRP A 148 12.35 -2.55 -12.48
N HIS A 149 12.07 -1.90 -13.61
CA HIS A 149 12.72 -2.18 -14.90
C HIS A 149 14.14 -1.58 -15.03
N ASP A 150 14.65 -0.81 -14.06
CA ASP A 150 16.01 -0.27 -14.09
C ASP A 150 17.07 -1.25 -13.58
N ALA A 151 17.59 -2.11 -14.46
CA ALA A 151 18.60 -3.10 -14.10
C ALA A 151 19.88 -2.51 -13.45
N SER A 152 20.17 -1.22 -13.65
CA SER A 152 21.32 -0.56 -13.02
C SER A 152 21.09 -0.24 -11.54
N MET A 153 19.84 -0.05 -11.13
CA MET A 153 19.47 0.31 -9.77
C MET A 153 19.35 -0.94 -8.90
N THR A 154 20.43 -1.31 -8.21
CA THR A 154 20.48 -2.49 -7.31
C THR A 154 20.68 -2.11 -5.84
N LYS A 155 21.58 -1.16 -5.56
CA LYS A 155 21.83 -0.60 -4.23
C LYS A 155 21.69 0.92 -4.28
N PRO A 156 20.46 1.44 -4.44
CA PRO A 156 20.24 2.87 -4.60
C PRO A 156 20.52 3.63 -3.29
N ASP A 157 20.88 4.90 -3.42
CA ASP A 157 20.75 5.85 -2.31
C ASP A 157 19.30 6.34 -2.20
N TRP A 158 19.00 7.14 -1.17
CA TRP A 158 17.65 7.68 -0.99
C TRP A 158 17.19 8.58 -2.14
N ALA A 159 18.10 9.33 -2.77
CA ALA A 159 17.73 10.24 -3.85
C ALA A 159 17.19 9.47 -5.07
N ALA A 160 17.82 8.35 -5.42
CA ALA A 160 17.35 7.47 -6.49
C ALA A 160 16.18 6.56 -6.06
N PHE A 161 16.14 6.14 -4.80
CA PHE A 161 15.15 5.17 -4.32
C PHE A 161 13.78 5.77 -4.01
N THR A 162 13.74 7.04 -3.56
CA THR A 162 12.50 7.68 -3.06
C THR A 162 11.33 7.59 -4.03
N PRO A 163 11.47 7.81 -5.35
CA PRO A 163 10.33 7.67 -6.25
C PRO A 163 9.72 6.27 -6.26
N ALA A 164 10.56 5.22 -6.34
CA ALA A 164 10.09 3.84 -6.27
C ALA A 164 9.44 3.53 -4.92
N PHE A 165 10.08 3.96 -3.83
CA PHE A 165 9.65 3.72 -2.47
C PHE A 165 8.30 4.37 -2.18
N ILE A 166 8.17 5.69 -2.39
CA ILE A 166 6.93 6.41 -2.11
C ILE A 166 5.81 5.93 -3.02
N SER A 167 6.09 5.64 -4.29
CA SER A 167 5.11 5.03 -5.21
C SER A 167 4.54 3.74 -4.65
N LEU A 168 5.38 2.86 -4.10
CA LEU A 168 4.93 1.63 -3.47
C LEU A 168 4.14 1.90 -2.20
N VAL A 169 4.64 2.77 -1.31
CA VAL A 169 4.00 3.09 -0.02
C VAL A 169 2.60 3.67 -0.23
N VAL A 170 2.43 4.65 -1.13
CA VAL A 170 1.10 5.23 -1.40
C VAL A 170 0.18 4.25 -2.12
N THR A 171 0.73 3.35 -2.95
CA THR A 171 -0.06 2.25 -3.54
C THR A 171 -0.53 1.28 -2.46
N THR A 172 0.32 0.92 -1.50
CA THR A 172 -0.06 0.11 -0.34
C THR A 172 -1.10 0.84 0.52
N GLY A 173 -0.94 2.14 0.73
CA GLY A 173 -1.93 2.96 1.42
C GLY A 173 -3.30 2.93 0.74
N ALA A 174 -3.35 2.98 -0.60
CA ALA A 174 -4.60 2.83 -1.35
C ALA A 174 -5.26 1.45 -1.15
N VAL A 175 -4.46 0.38 -1.13
CA VAL A 175 -4.94 -0.98 -0.82
C VAL A 175 -5.47 -1.04 0.62
N ALA A 176 -4.71 -0.51 1.58
CA ALA A 176 -5.09 -0.47 2.99
C ALA A 176 -6.39 0.33 3.21
N PHE A 177 -6.57 1.45 2.49
CA PHE A 177 -7.80 2.24 2.51
C PHE A 177 -9.02 1.40 2.11
N PHE A 178 -8.95 0.65 1.01
CA PHE A 178 -10.07 -0.20 0.59
C PHE A 178 -10.26 -1.45 1.45
N LEU A 179 -9.25 -1.79 2.27
CA LEU A 179 -9.32 -2.81 3.31
C LEU A 179 -9.57 -2.21 4.71
N MET A 180 -9.96 -0.93 4.82
CA MET A 180 -10.08 -0.26 6.13
C MET A 180 -11.07 -0.94 7.08
N TYR A 181 -12.04 -1.69 6.54
CA TYR A 181 -12.99 -2.50 7.32
C TYR A 181 -12.35 -3.72 7.99
N ALA A 182 -11.12 -4.05 7.62
CA ALA A 182 -10.32 -5.14 8.15
C ALA A 182 -9.02 -4.64 8.84
N TRP A 183 -8.91 -3.34 9.11
CA TRP A 183 -7.73 -2.75 9.73
C TRP A 183 -7.79 -2.91 11.26
N MET A 184 -6.93 -3.76 11.83
CA MET A 184 -6.98 -4.13 13.25
C MET A 184 -6.85 -2.91 14.16
N PHE A 185 -5.94 -2.00 13.85
CA PHE A 185 -5.70 -0.80 14.66
C PHE A 185 -6.89 0.16 14.72
N ARG A 186 -7.85 0.05 13.78
CA ARG A 186 -9.07 0.86 13.78
C ARG A 186 -10.10 0.34 14.78
N TYR A 187 -10.22 -0.99 14.88
CA TYR A 187 -11.27 -1.64 15.65
C TYR A 187 -10.83 -2.11 17.03
N ASN A 188 -9.55 -2.44 17.21
CA ASN A 188 -9.00 -2.99 18.43
C ASN A 188 -9.88 -4.10 19.04
N LEU A 189 -10.29 -5.06 18.21
CA LEU A 189 -11.22 -6.12 18.60
C LEU A 189 -10.76 -6.95 19.82
N PRO A 190 -9.45 -7.19 20.04
CA PRO A 190 -8.98 -7.88 21.25
C PRO A 190 -9.01 -7.06 22.53
N ALA A 191 -9.34 -5.77 22.48
CA ALA A 191 -9.36 -4.90 23.66
C ALA A 191 -10.47 -5.35 24.64
N ALA A 192 -10.17 -5.33 25.94
CA ALA A 192 -11.13 -5.77 26.97
C ALA A 192 -12.46 -5.01 26.88
N SER A 193 -12.40 -3.68 26.73
CA SER A 193 -13.58 -2.83 26.56
C SER A 193 -14.41 -3.18 25.32
N SER A 194 -13.75 -3.53 24.21
CA SER A 194 -14.40 -3.98 22.97
C SER A 194 -15.14 -5.30 23.20
N VAL A 195 -14.49 -6.28 23.83
CA VAL A 195 -15.10 -7.60 24.12
C VAL A 195 -16.29 -7.44 25.08
N ASP A 196 -16.13 -6.67 26.15
CA ASP A 196 -17.20 -6.39 27.11
C ASP A 196 -18.39 -5.67 26.46
N TRP A 197 -18.13 -4.71 25.58
CA TRP A 197 -19.17 -4.03 24.82
C TRP A 197 -19.97 -5.03 23.97
N TYR A 198 -19.30 -5.88 23.20
CA TYR A 198 -19.97 -6.91 22.39
C TYR A 198 -20.81 -7.86 23.25
N ALA A 199 -20.26 -8.34 24.37
CA ALA A 199 -20.98 -9.21 25.30
C ALA A 199 -22.22 -8.52 25.90
N SER A 200 -22.11 -7.23 26.24
CA SER A 200 -23.22 -6.46 26.83
C SER A 200 -24.37 -6.20 25.86
N GLN A 201 -24.07 -5.92 24.58
CA GLN A 201 -25.07 -5.54 23.59
C GLN A 201 -25.80 -6.72 22.97
N PHE A 202 -25.11 -7.85 22.81
CA PHE A 202 -25.60 -8.97 22.01
C PHE A 202 -25.64 -10.30 22.79
N GLY A 203 -25.21 -10.31 24.05
CA GLY A 203 -25.04 -11.51 24.86
C GLY A 203 -23.71 -12.23 24.59
N GLY A 204 -23.30 -13.08 25.53
CA GLY A 204 -22.10 -13.92 25.39
C GLY A 204 -22.32 -15.12 24.44
N GLY A 205 -21.23 -15.67 23.90
CA GLY A 205 -21.24 -16.85 23.02
C GLY A 205 -20.85 -16.50 21.57
N PHE A 206 -21.71 -16.84 20.60
CA PHE A 206 -21.47 -16.71 19.15
C PHE A 206 -20.92 -15.34 18.71
N ILE A 207 -21.30 -14.26 19.38
CA ILE A 207 -20.83 -12.90 19.06
C ILE A 207 -19.38 -12.69 19.50
N ALA A 208 -18.96 -13.27 20.63
CA ALA A 208 -17.56 -13.24 21.06
C ALA A 208 -16.67 -14.05 20.13
N GLU A 209 -17.16 -15.22 19.67
CA GLU A 209 -16.49 -16.04 18.67
C GLU A 209 -16.33 -15.28 17.34
N ASN A 210 -17.41 -14.68 16.82
CA ASN A 210 -17.36 -13.85 15.61
C ASN A 210 -16.44 -12.61 15.76
N ASN A 211 -16.35 -12.01 16.95
CA ASN A 211 -15.36 -10.95 17.23
C ASN A 211 -13.92 -11.48 17.09
N ALA A 212 -13.63 -12.63 17.69
CA ALA A 212 -12.34 -13.28 17.60
C ALA A 212 -11.97 -13.65 16.16
N GLU A 213 -12.86 -14.32 15.42
CA GLU A 213 -12.66 -14.71 14.02
C GLU A 213 -12.37 -13.50 13.11
N ARG A 214 -13.14 -12.42 13.29
CA ARG A 214 -12.90 -11.16 12.55
C ARG A 214 -11.54 -10.58 12.91
N GLY A 215 -11.21 -10.53 14.19
CA GLY A 215 -9.94 -9.96 14.62
C GLY A 215 -8.73 -10.76 14.12
N LEU A 216 -8.81 -12.09 14.15
CA LEU A 216 -7.78 -12.96 13.59
C LEU A 216 -7.62 -12.69 12.09
N SER A 217 -8.73 -12.62 11.35
CA SER A 217 -8.72 -12.29 9.92
C SER A 217 -8.06 -10.94 9.64
N TYR A 218 -8.35 -9.92 10.47
CA TYR A 218 -7.78 -8.57 10.34
C TYR A 218 -6.28 -8.57 10.58
N ILE A 219 -5.81 -9.27 11.63
CA ILE A 219 -4.38 -9.46 11.91
C ILE A 219 -3.65 -10.08 10.72
N LEU A 220 -4.23 -11.12 10.11
CA LEU A 220 -3.61 -11.78 8.96
C LEU A 220 -3.61 -10.89 7.73
N ILE A 221 -4.71 -10.20 7.43
CA ILE A 221 -4.81 -9.25 6.31
C ILE A 221 -3.80 -8.10 6.48
N ASP A 222 -3.75 -7.48 7.65
CA ASP A 222 -2.81 -6.40 7.94
C ASP A 222 -1.36 -6.90 7.79
N THR A 223 -1.06 -8.13 8.25
CA THR A 223 0.24 -8.76 8.05
C THR A 223 0.59 -8.86 6.56
N LEU A 224 -0.35 -9.27 5.70
CA LEU A 224 -0.14 -9.31 4.25
C LEU A 224 0.13 -7.92 3.68
N VAL A 225 -0.66 -6.92 4.08
CA VAL A 225 -0.55 -5.54 3.61
C VAL A 225 0.81 -4.93 3.98
N TYR A 226 1.32 -5.18 5.17
CA TYR A 226 2.64 -4.71 5.59
C TYR A 226 3.79 -5.49 4.93
N MET A 227 3.70 -6.82 4.87
CA MET A 227 4.84 -7.67 4.53
C MET A 227 5.04 -7.85 3.03
N PHE A 228 3.96 -7.88 2.23
CA PHE A 228 4.10 -8.05 0.77
C PHE A 228 4.96 -6.96 0.10
N PRO A 229 4.78 -5.65 0.41
CA PRO A 229 5.66 -4.60 -0.08
C PRO A 229 7.12 -4.76 0.36
N VAL A 230 7.36 -5.16 1.62
CA VAL A 230 8.72 -5.41 2.14
C VAL A 230 9.42 -6.48 1.30
N PHE A 231 8.74 -7.58 0.98
CA PHE A 231 9.30 -8.64 0.15
C PHE A 231 9.57 -8.18 -1.28
N LEU A 232 8.69 -7.37 -1.87
CA LEU A 232 8.94 -6.78 -3.19
C LEU A 232 10.17 -5.88 -3.19
N LEU A 233 10.32 -5.04 -2.17
CA LEU A 233 11.46 -4.16 -2.01
C LEU A 233 12.76 -4.95 -1.88
N MET A 234 12.82 -5.89 -0.92
CA MET A 234 14.00 -6.72 -0.66
C MET A 234 14.39 -7.59 -1.85
N LYS A 235 13.40 -8.07 -2.62
CA LYS A 235 13.64 -8.88 -3.83
C LYS A 235 14.39 -8.12 -4.90
N ARG A 236 14.24 -6.80 -4.96
CA ARG A 236 14.71 -5.99 -6.09
C ARG A 236 15.88 -5.08 -5.75
N TRP A 237 15.97 -4.62 -4.51
CA TRP A 237 16.98 -3.65 -4.09
C TRP A 237 17.60 -4.04 -2.75
N ALA A 238 18.89 -3.73 -2.61
CA ALA A 238 19.52 -3.57 -1.31
C ALA A 238 19.01 -2.25 -0.70
N LEU A 239 18.18 -2.37 0.33
CA LEU A 239 17.38 -1.26 0.83
C LEU A 239 18.25 -0.23 1.56
N PRO A 240 18.01 1.07 1.32
CA PRO A 240 18.49 2.11 2.22
C PRO A 240 17.96 1.88 3.64
N ILE A 241 18.79 2.18 4.65
CA ILE A 241 18.41 2.04 6.07
C ILE A 241 17.20 2.94 6.35
N GLY A 242 16.18 2.37 6.99
CA GLY A 242 14.95 3.07 7.39
C GLY A 242 13.77 2.80 6.46
N ALA A 243 13.95 2.10 5.35
CA ALA A 243 12.89 1.84 4.39
C ALA A 243 11.73 1.04 5.00
N ILE A 244 12.01 0.05 5.83
CA ILE A 244 10.98 -0.78 6.46
C ILE A 244 10.22 0.06 7.51
N THR A 245 10.95 0.82 8.34
CA THR A 245 10.39 1.75 9.33
C THR A 245 9.47 2.78 8.68
N LEU A 246 9.94 3.43 7.61
CA LEU A 246 9.15 4.44 6.91
C LEU A 246 7.92 3.84 6.24
N HIS A 247 8.03 2.64 5.64
CA HIS A 247 6.88 1.94 5.03
C HIS A 247 5.78 1.69 6.06
N PHE A 248 6.15 1.05 7.18
CA PHE A 248 5.21 0.74 8.26
C PHE A 248 4.59 2.02 8.80
N THR A 249 5.43 3.00 9.15
CA THR A 249 4.98 4.25 9.76
C THR A 249 4.04 5.04 8.84
N ILE A 250 4.40 5.24 7.56
CA ILE A 250 3.61 6.07 6.65
C ILE A 250 2.26 5.41 6.36
N VAL A 251 2.21 4.10 6.13
CA VAL A 251 0.94 3.39 5.91
C VAL A 251 0.04 3.52 7.15
N THR A 252 0.57 3.34 8.36
CA THR A 252 -0.23 3.50 9.58
C THR A 252 -0.67 4.95 9.81
N VAL A 253 0.17 5.94 9.49
CA VAL A 253 -0.20 7.37 9.54
C VAL A 253 -1.37 7.65 8.60
N MET A 254 -1.30 7.17 7.34
CA MET A 254 -2.37 7.32 6.37
C MET A 254 -3.67 6.71 6.91
N MET A 255 -3.62 5.48 7.41
CA MET A 255 -4.80 4.80 7.96
C MET A 255 -5.40 5.52 9.18
N ASN A 256 -4.58 6.20 9.99
CA ASN A 256 -5.08 6.99 11.12
C ASN A 256 -5.84 8.26 10.71
N VAL A 257 -5.59 8.79 9.52
CA VAL A 257 -6.33 9.96 9.00
C VAL A 257 -7.83 9.69 8.96
N LEU A 258 -8.22 8.44 8.62
CA LEU A 258 -9.61 8.02 8.42
C LEU A 258 -10.51 8.22 9.63
N ASP A 259 -9.93 8.19 10.83
CA ASP A 259 -10.62 8.33 12.12
C ASP A 259 -10.08 9.52 12.93
N GLY A 260 -9.48 10.52 12.27
CA GLY A 260 -8.99 11.73 12.94
C GLY A 260 -7.91 11.45 13.98
N PHE A 261 -7.06 10.44 13.77
CA PHE A 261 -5.98 10.02 14.65
C PHE A 261 -6.43 9.51 16.03
N GLN A 262 -7.67 9.04 16.18
CA GLN A 262 -8.13 8.43 17.45
C GLN A 262 -7.25 7.26 17.90
N ASN A 263 -6.70 6.48 16.97
CA ASN A 263 -5.85 5.32 17.22
C ASN A 263 -4.35 5.61 17.01
N TYR A 264 -3.89 6.84 17.24
CA TYR A 264 -2.50 7.26 16.99
C TYR A 264 -1.40 6.39 17.64
N PRO A 265 -1.61 5.67 18.78
CA PRO A 265 -0.58 4.77 19.31
C PRO A 265 -0.12 3.69 18.32
N SER A 266 -0.99 3.28 17.40
CA SER A 266 -0.64 2.35 16.31
C SER A 266 0.53 2.82 15.45
N ILE A 267 0.70 4.14 15.28
CA ILE A 267 1.82 4.72 14.52
C ILE A 267 3.15 4.38 15.21
N PHE A 268 3.21 4.46 16.53
CA PHE A 268 4.41 4.12 17.30
C PHE A 268 4.67 2.62 17.33
N ILE A 269 3.61 1.80 17.40
CA ILE A 269 3.69 0.34 17.29
C ILE A 269 4.32 -0.06 15.94
N ALA A 270 3.79 0.47 14.84
CA ALA A 270 4.29 0.19 13.49
C ALA A 270 5.71 0.72 13.28
N CYS A 271 6.01 1.93 13.77
CA CYS A 271 7.36 2.49 13.76
C CYS A 271 8.35 1.60 14.52
N GLY A 272 8.01 1.18 15.74
CA GLY A 272 8.83 0.27 16.54
C GLY A 272 9.09 -1.07 15.84
N ALA A 273 8.06 -1.67 15.26
CA ALA A 273 8.20 -2.92 14.51
C ALA A 273 9.12 -2.75 13.29
N GLY A 274 8.94 -1.67 12.54
CA GLY A 274 9.79 -1.36 11.40
C GLY A 274 11.25 -1.09 11.79
N LEU A 275 11.51 -0.45 12.94
CA LEU A 275 12.86 -0.25 13.48
C LEU A 275 13.55 -1.59 13.78
N VAL A 276 12.82 -2.53 14.39
CA VAL A 276 13.32 -3.91 14.59
C VAL A 276 13.67 -4.53 13.24
N GLY A 277 12.81 -4.34 12.23
CA GLY A 277 13.05 -4.78 10.85
C GLY A 277 14.34 -4.22 10.24
N ASP A 278 14.53 -2.90 10.25
CA ASP A 278 15.72 -2.24 9.70
C ASP A 278 17.00 -2.63 10.45
N ILE A 279 16.94 -2.75 11.79
CA ILE A 279 18.06 -3.20 12.61
C ILE A 279 18.46 -4.63 12.24
N LEU A 280 17.50 -5.56 12.17
CA LEU A 280 17.78 -6.96 11.83
C LEU A 280 18.23 -7.10 10.39
N TYR A 281 17.59 -6.38 9.46
CA TYR A 281 17.98 -6.34 8.06
C TYR A 281 19.47 -5.99 7.92
N LYS A 282 19.91 -4.94 8.63
CA LYS A 282 21.30 -4.50 8.60
C LYS A 282 22.26 -5.42 9.35
N ALA A 283 21.90 -5.83 10.57
CA ALA A 283 22.76 -6.64 11.43
C ALA A 283 23.03 -8.03 10.85
N LEU A 284 22.02 -8.63 10.21
CA LEU A 284 22.12 -9.95 9.58
C LEU A 284 22.64 -9.88 8.14
N ARG A 285 22.88 -8.66 7.62
CA ARG A 285 23.29 -8.39 6.24
C ARG A 285 22.33 -8.99 5.23
N ALA A 286 21.03 -8.81 5.46
CA ALA A 286 19.99 -9.25 4.53
C ALA A 286 20.10 -8.52 3.19
N GLU A 287 20.72 -7.33 3.13
CA GLU A 287 21.00 -6.62 1.87
C GLU A 287 21.91 -7.38 0.89
N ASP A 288 22.65 -8.39 1.38
CA ASP A 288 23.51 -9.23 0.56
C ASP A 288 22.73 -10.39 -0.12
N GLY A 289 21.39 -10.43 0.01
CA GLY A 289 20.55 -11.49 -0.57
C GLY A 289 20.64 -12.83 0.16
N ARG A 290 20.94 -12.80 1.47
CA ARG A 290 21.09 -14.01 2.30
C ARG A 290 19.72 -14.54 2.68
N ALA A 291 19.28 -15.62 2.04
CA ALA A 291 17.95 -16.21 2.27
C ALA A 291 17.62 -16.46 3.76
N PHE A 292 18.59 -16.89 4.56
CA PHE A 292 18.37 -17.10 6.00
C PHE A 292 18.11 -15.78 6.75
N ALA A 293 18.85 -14.71 6.43
CA ALA A 293 18.67 -13.39 7.02
C ALA A 293 17.31 -12.80 6.63
N GLU A 294 16.92 -12.93 5.35
CA GLU A 294 15.62 -12.49 4.87
C GLU A 294 14.45 -13.21 5.58
N ARG A 295 14.61 -14.52 5.85
CA ARG A 295 13.63 -15.30 6.62
C ARG A 295 13.52 -14.84 8.06
N ILE A 296 14.65 -14.53 8.71
CA ILE A 296 14.62 -13.97 10.06
C ILE A 296 13.88 -12.63 10.07
N VAL A 297 14.16 -11.74 9.11
CA VAL A 297 13.44 -10.46 8.99
C VAL A 297 11.94 -10.70 8.77
N ALA A 298 11.58 -11.64 7.89
CA ALA A 298 10.19 -12.00 7.61
C ALA A 298 9.44 -12.55 8.84
N ALA A 299 10.13 -13.29 9.71
CA ALA A 299 9.54 -13.78 10.96
C ALA A 299 9.48 -12.68 12.04
N ALA A 300 10.55 -11.90 12.19
CA ALA A 300 10.67 -10.94 13.28
C ALA A 300 9.72 -9.75 13.16
N LEU A 301 9.39 -9.32 11.93
CA LEU A 301 8.51 -8.18 11.70
C LEU A 301 7.08 -8.39 12.23
N PRO A 302 6.35 -9.47 11.87
CA PRO A 302 5.05 -9.77 12.47
C PRO A 302 5.12 -10.00 13.98
N ILE A 303 6.16 -10.69 14.47
CA ILE A 303 6.36 -10.87 15.92
C ILE A 303 6.43 -9.52 16.61
N ALA A 304 7.28 -8.61 16.12
CA ALA A 304 7.43 -7.28 16.70
C ALA A 304 6.14 -6.46 16.61
N LEU A 305 5.50 -6.41 15.44
CA LEU A 305 4.27 -5.65 15.22
C LEU A 305 3.16 -6.07 16.18
N TRP A 306 2.85 -7.36 16.23
CA TRP A 306 1.74 -7.86 17.03
C TRP A 306 2.09 -7.96 18.51
N SER A 307 3.34 -8.23 18.87
CA SER A 307 3.76 -8.18 20.29
C SER A 307 3.70 -6.75 20.84
N PHE A 308 4.14 -5.75 20.07
CA PHE A 308 4.03 -4.35 20.48
C PHE A 308 2.57 -3.89 20.55
N TYR A 309 1.73 -4.37 19.63
CA TYR A 309 0.29 -4.15 19.67
C TYR A 309 -0.37 -4.69 20.95
N TYR A 310 -0.15 -5.97 21.26
CA TYR A 310 -0.72 -6.59 22.47
C TYR A 310 -0.09 -6.04 23.75
N ALA A 311 1.20 -5.68 23.75
CA ALA A 311 1.84 -5.04 24.89
C ALA A 311 1.23 -3.65 25.15
N TRP A 312 1.00 -2.84 24.11
CA TRP A 312 0.30 -1.57 24.26
C TRP A 312 -1.13 -1.78 24.78
N MET A 313 -1.86 -2.74 24.20
CA MET A 313 -3.23 -3.05 24.61
C MET A 313 -3.31 -3.48 26.07
N ALA A 314 -2.42 -4.35 26.53
CA ALA A 314 -2.37 -4.81 27.91
C ALA A 314 -2.18 -3.66 28.93
N ILE A 315 -1.53 -2.56 28.51
CA ILE A 315 -1.29 -1.38 29.35
C ILE A 315 -2.46 -0.39 29.24
N ALA A 316 -3.02 -0.21 28.05
CA ALA A 316 -3.99 0.84 27.77
C ALA A 316 -5.45 0.47 28.12
N ASP A 317 -5.82 -0.80 27.98
CA ASP A 317 -7.21 -1.27 28.19
C ASP A 317 -7.29 -2.67 28.82
N GLY A 318 -6.32 -3.54 28.52
CA GLY A 318 -6.36 -4.96 28.81
C GLY A 318 -6.67 -5.78 27.55
N ILE A 319 -6.24 -7.04 27.55
CA ILE A 319 -6.52 -7.98 26.47
C ILE A 319 -7.75 -8.80 26.87
N GLY A 320 -8.86 -8.60 26.18
CA GLY A 320 -10.11 -9.32 26.42
C GLY A 320 -10.17 -10.72 25.82
N TRP A 321 -9.25 -11.04 24.91
CA TRP A 321 -9.13 -12.38 24.34
C TRP A 321 -8.36 -13.34 25.26
N GLU A 322 -8.68 -14.63 25.15
CA GLU A 322 -7.92 -15.71 25.78
C GLU A 322 -6.46 -15.73 25.31
N THR A 323 -5.59 -16.31 26.13
CA THR A 323 -4.13 -16.32 25.86
C THR A 323 -3.79 -17.06 24.59
N GLU A 324 -4.48 -18.18 24.35
CA GLU A 324 -4.37 -19.01 23.18
C GLU A 324 -4.69 -18.23 21.90
N LEU A 325 -5.67 -17.32 21.93
CA LEU A 325 -6.06 -16.50 20.78
C LEU A 325 -5.02 -15.44 20.46
N TRP A 326 -4.63 -14.61 21.43
CA TRP A 326 -3.73 -13.51 21.15
C TRP A 326 -2.27 -13.96 20.96
N ALA A 327 -1.79 -14.97 21.70
CA ALA A 327 -0.47 -15.53 21.47
C ALA A 327 -0.44 -16.34 20.17
N GLY A 328 -1.53 -17.09 19.89
CA GLY A 328 -1.70 -17.86 18.65
C GLY A 328 -1.70 -16.98 17.41
N SER A 329 -2.35 -15.81 17.45
CA SER A 329 -2.41 -14.87 16.32
C SER A 329 -1.02 -14.32 15.94
N ILE A 330 -0.14 -14.08 16.92
CA ILE A 330 1.25 -13.68 16.67
C ILE A 330 1.98 -14.80 15.91
N VAL A 331 1.84 -16.05 16.37
CA VAL A 331 2.47 -17.21 15.74
C VAL A 331 1.92 -17.41 14.32
N GLU A 332 0.61 -17.34 14.13
CA GLU A 332 -0.04 -17.51 12.84
C GLU A 332 0.38 -16.44 11.83
N ALA A 333 0.36 -15.16 12.23
CA ALA A 333 0.85 -14.05 11.40
C ALA A 333 2.32 -14.24 11.00
N THR A 334 3.14 -14.74 11.93
CA THR A 334 4.55 -15.06 11.68
C THR A 334 4.70 -16.19 10.65
N LEU A 335 3.94 -17.27 10.80
CA LEU A 335 3.96 -18.40 9.87
C LEU A 335 3.44 -18.00 8.48
N LEU A 336 2.41 -17.17 8.41
CA LEU A 336 1.89 -16.61 7.17
C LEU A 336 2.97 -15.80 6.44
N SER A 337 3.61 -14.86 7.14
CA SER A 337 4.71 -14.05 6.61
C SER A 337 5.89 -14.91 6.13
N LEU A 338 6.31 -15.90 6.92
CA LEU A 338 7.35 -16.85 6.54
C LEU A 338 6.96 -17.67 5.30
N GLY A 339 5.73 -18.17 5.24
CA GLY A 339 5.21 -18.92 4.10
C GLY A 339 5.30 -18.11 2.81
N LEU A 340 4.88 -16.84 2.86
CA LEU A 340 5.02 -15.92 1.74
C LEU A 340 6.48 -15.67 1.36
N GLN A 341 7.37 -15.45 2.33
CA GLN A 341 8.78 -15.24 2.04
C GLN A 341 9.38 -16.46 1.33
N LEU A 342 9.06 -17.67 1.78
CA LEU A 342 9.53 -18.92 1.17
C LEU A 342 9.09 -19.06 -0.28
N LEU A 343 7.86 -18.63 -0.61
CA LEU A 343 7.34 -18.61 -1.97
C LEU A 343 7.92 -17.48 -2.82
N ALA A 344 8.23 -16.33 -2.20
CA ALA A 344 8.76 -15.16 -2.88
C ALA A 344 10.26 -15.24 -3.18
N ALA A 345 11.00 -16.10 -2.45
CA ALA A 345 12.44 -16.25 -2.52
C ALA A 345 12.93 -16.51 -3.97
N PRO A 346 13.97 -15.81 -4.44
CA PRO A 346 14.51 -16.04 -5.77
C PRO A 346 15.08 -17.45 -5.91
N LYS A 347 14.95 -18.03 -7.11
CA LYS A 347 15.55 -19.33 -7.45
C LYS A 347 17.06 -19.25 -7.20
N PRO A 348 17.69 -20.21 -6.48
CA PRO A 348 19.13 -20.22 -6.31
C PRO A 348 19.77 -20.14 -7.69
N ALA A 349 20.71 -19.20 -7.89
CA ALA A 349 21.51 -19.21 -9.11
C ALA A 349 22.18 -20.58 -9.19
N ALA A 350 21.95 -21.32 -10.28
CA ALA A 350 22.62 -22.59 -10.51
C ALA A 350 24.12 -22.35 -10.29
N ALA A 351 24.72 -23.10 -9.37
CA ALA A 351 26.15 -23.01 -9.10
C ALA A 351 26.85 -23.13 -10.46
N ARG A 352 27.56 -22.07 -10.86
CA ARG A 352 28.46 -22.16 -12.01
C ARG A 352 29.54 -23.15 -11.60
N SER A 353 29.39 -24.40 -12.04
CA SER A 353 30.36 -25.49 -11.89
C SER A 353 31.65 -25.16 -12.62
#